data_AF-A0A3D5YI14-F1
#
_entry.id   AF-A0A3D5YI14-F1
#
_cell.length_a   1.000
_cell.length_b   1.000
_cell.length_c   1.000
_cell.angle_alpha   90.00
_cell.angle_beta   90.00
_cell.angle_gamma   90.00
#
_symmetry.space_group_name_H-M   'P 1'
#
loop_
_entity.id
_entity.type
_entity.pdbx_description
1 polymer ?
#
loop_
_entity_poly.entity_id
_entity_poly.type
_entity_poly.pdbx_seq_one_letter_code
_entity_poly.pdbx_strand_id
1 'polypeptide(L)'
;MIAGMMMLYTKEFKLGDIVEIYADQTYFGRIEEITIRYTIIRTLDLRQVIVPNMTLITVPIKTFSSEDLVKLSAVFGVHYDSDVPKVLKIVTDTINAFNFTKEKASTKTFVSNFADSYIEIKSFFYFDPKCGIVPEVAL
;
A
#
# COMPACT_ATOMS: atom_id res chain seq x y z
N MET A 1 24.67 -20.89 -4.03
CA MET A 1 23.45 -21.56 -3.51
C MET A 1 23.18 -21.22 -2.03
N ILE A 2 23.42 -19.98 -1.59
CA ILE A 2 23.26 -19.57 -0.16
C ILE A 2 22.05 -18.63 0.02
N ALA A 3 21.68 -17.90 -1.02
CA ALA A 3 20.57 -16.94 -1.05
C ALA A 3 19.20 -17.51 -0.64
N GLY A 4 18.85 -18.72 -1.11
CA GLY A 4 17.54 -19.33 -0.83
C GLY A 4 17.35 -19.78 0.62
N MET A 5 18.45 -20.03 1.35
CA MET A 5 18.39 -20.48 2.75
C MET A 5 18.35 -19.29 3.72
N MET A 6 18.88 -18.13 3.33
CA MET A 6 18.84 -16.90 4.13
C MET A 6 17.44 -16.29 4.19
N MET A 7 16.69 -16.29 3.07
CA MET A 7 15.30 -15.80 3.03
C MET A 7 14.34 -16.56 3.94
N LEU A 8 14.51 -17.90 4.07
CA LEU A 8 13.68 -18.69 4.99
C LEU A 8 13.91 -18.30 6.46
N TYR A 9 15.06 -17.69 6.76
CA TYR A 9 15.45 -17.31 8.12
C TYR A 9 15.14 -15.84 8.44
N THR A 10 15.17 -14.95 7.44
CA THR A 10 14.74 -13.55 7.55
C THR A 10 13.31 -13.40 7.01
N LYS A 11 12.31 -13.61 7.87
CA LYS A 11 10.88 -13.41 7.55
C LYS A 11 10.54 -11.94 7.25
N GLU A 12 10.96 -11.42 6.11
CA GLU A 12 10.60 -10.07 5.66
C GLU A 12 9.24 -10.05 4.92
N PHE A 13 8.82 -11.19 4.37
CA PHE A 13 7.52 -11.37 3.70
C PHE A 13 7.05 -12.83 3.78
N LYS A 14 5.73 -13.03 3.87
CA LYS A 14 5.06 -14.35 3.99
C LYS A 14 4.19 -14.64 2.77
N LEU A 15 3.85 -15.93 2.60
CA LEU A 15 2.84 -16.36 1.64
C LEU A 15 1.54 -15.59 1.88
N GLY A 16 0.97 -15.02 0.83
CA GLY A 16 -0.26 -14.24 0.89
C GLY A 16 -0.09 -12.75 1.19
N ASP A 17 1.13 -12.27 1.46
CA ASP A 17 1.36 -10.83 1.65
C ASP A 17 1.27 -10.06 0.34
N ILE A 18 0.75 -8.83 0.43
CA ILE A 18 0.78 -7.86 -0.67
C ILE A 18 2.14 -7.15 -0.64
N VAL A 19 2.86 -7.22 -1.75
CA VAL A 19 4.19 -6.67 -1.91
C VAL A 19 4.29 -5.80 -3.17
N GLU A 20 5.17 -4.80 -3.10
CA GLU A 20 5.60 -3.99 -4.22
C GLU A 20 7.11 -4.13 -4.37
N ILE A 21 7.55 -4.53 -5.57
CA ILE A 21 8.96 -4.81 -5.88
C ILE A 21 9.43 -3.83 -6.94
N TYR A 22 10.55 -3.17 -6.67
CA TYR A 22 11.20 -2.23 -7.59
C TYR A 22 12.38 -2.88 -8.31
N ALA A 23 12.08 -3.78 -9.25
CA ALA A 23 13.08 -4.33 -10.18
C ALA A 23 13.13 -3.49 -11.46
N ASP A 24 13.29 -4.10 -12.63
CA ASP A 24 13.26 -3.39 -13.93
C ASP A 24 11.92 -2.67 -14.18
N GLN A 25 10.85 -3.20 -13.60
CA GLN A 25 9.53 -2.61 -13.55
C GLN A 25 8.98 -2.74 -12.13
N THR A 26 8.04 -1.88 -11.76
CA THR A 26 7.37 -1.96 -10.46
C THR A 26 6.29 -3.03 -10.52
N TYR A 27 6.50 -4.11 -9.79
CA TYR A 27 5.51 -5.19 -9.68
C TYR A 27 4.75 -5.05 -8.37
N PHE A 28 3.43 -4.84 -8.46
CA PHE A 28 2.53 -4.81 -7.31
C PHE A 28 1.58 -6.01 -7.34
N GLY A 29 1.55 -6.79 -6.26
CA GLY A 29 0.73 -7.99 -6.21
C GLY A 29 0.82 -8.76 -4.90
N ARG A 30 0.09 -9.88 -4.86
CA ARG A 30 0.06 -10.81 -3.72
C ARG A 30 1.01 -11.97 -3.97
N ILE A 31 1.79 -12.35 -2.96
CA ILE A 31 2.65 -13.55 -3.04
C ILE A 31 1.77 -14.80 -3.02
N GLU A 32 1.83 -15.57 -4.11
CA GLU A 32 1.07 -16.81 -4.29
C GLU A 32 1.90 -18.04 -3.88
N GLU A 33 3.19 -18.04 -4.23
CA GLU A 33 4.10 -19.17 -3.95
C GLU A 33 5.53 -18.67 -3.71
N ILE A 34 6.23 -19.26 -2.74
CA ILE A 34 7.65 -19.02 -2.48
C ILE A 34 8.39 -20.36 -2.59
N THR A 35 9.23 -20.49 -3.61
CA THR A 35 10.11 -21.65 -3.83
C THR A 35 11.57 -21.23 -3.59
N ILE A 36 12.48 -22.19 -3.42
CA ILE A 36 13.93 -21.93 -3.25
C ILE A 36 14.60 -21.15 -4.39
N ARG A 37 14.04 -21.20 -5.62
CA ARG A 37 14.62 -20.56 -6.82
C ARG A 37 13.90 -19.29 -7.23
N TYR A 38 12.59 -19.23 -7.04
CA TYR A 38 11.73 -18.14 -7.51
C TYR A 38 10.55 -17.94 -6.56
N THR A 39 9.95 -16.75 -6.65
CA THR A 39 8.71 -16.39 -5.98
C THR A 39 7.68 -16.01 -7.05
N ILE A 40 6.44 -16.50 -6.90
CA ILE A 40 5.33 -16.19 -7.80
C ILE A 40 4.47 -15.11 -7.16
N ILE A 41 4.22 -14.05 -7.92
CA ILE A 41 3.42 -12.90 -7.48
C ILE A 41 2.25 -12.72 -8.43
N ARG A 42 1.04 -12.69 -7.87
CA ARG A 42 -0.19 -12.43 -8.60
C ARG A 42 -0.48 -10.94 -8.59
N THR A 43 -0.43 -10.29 -9.76
CA THR A 43 -0.78 -8.88 -9.91
C THR A 43 -2.30 -8.68 -9.88
N LEU A 44 -2.74 -7.43 -9.70
CA LEU A 44 -4.17 -7.06 -9.75
C LEU A 44 -4.83 -7.38 -11.10
N ASP A 45 -4.04 -7.41 -12.19
CA ASP A 45 -4.49 -7.81 -13.53
C ASP A 45 -4.65 -9.32 -13.69
N LEU A 46 -4.62 -10.08 -12.60
CA LEU A 46 -4.70 -11.55 -12.61
C LEU A 46 -3.57 -12.22 -13.40
N ARG A 47 -2.41 -11.55 -13.55
CA ARG A 47 -1.22 -12.13 -14.18
C ARG A 47 -0.26 -12.65 -13.11
N GLN A 48 0.46 -13.72 -13.44
CA GLN A 48 1.52 -14.27 -12.60
C GLN A 48 2.87 -13.73 -13.06
N VAL A 49 3.61 -13.15 -12.12
CA VAL A 49 4.98 -12.66 -12.31
C VAL A 49 5.90 -13.59 -11.53
N ILE A 50 6.82 -14.23 -12.24
CA ILE A 50 7.83 -15.11 -11.65
C ILE A 50 9.08 -14.27 -11.42
N VAL A 51 9.43 -14.03 -10.15
CA VAL A 51 10.59 -13.26 -9.77
C VAL A 51 11.67 -14.19 -9.21
N PRO A 52 12.89 -14.22 -9.78
CA PRO A 52 13.99 -14.97 -9.20
C PRO A 52 14.34 -14.43 -7.81
N ASN A 53 14.58 -15.32 -6.85
CA ASN A 53 14.90 -14.89 -5.48
C ASN A 53 16.19 -14.07 -5.39
N MET A 54 17.14 -14.31 -6.30
CA MET A 54 18.38 -13.52 -6.35
C MET A 54 18.09 -12.04 -6.64
N THR A 55 17.10 -11.74 -7.49
CA THR A 55 16.68 -10.37 -7.80
C THR A 55 16.05 -9.72 -6.57
N LEU A 56 15.21 -10.45 -5.84
CA LEU A 56 14.55 -9.96 -4.61
C LEU A 56 15.53 -9.52 -3.52
N ILE A 57 16.71 -10.14 -3.42
CA ILE A 57 17.74 -9.72 -2.44
C ILE A 57 18.36 -8.37 -2.80
N THR A 58 18.46 -8.09 -4.11
CA THR A 58 19.16 -6.90 -4.60
C THR A 58 18.28 -5.66 -4.69
N VAL A 59 16.95 -5.85 -4.72
CA VAL A 59 16.00 -4.76 -4.95
C VAL A 59 15.22 -4.45 -3.67
N PRO A 60 14.85 -3.18 -3.42
CA PRO A 60 14.00 -2.84 -2.30
C PRO A 60 12.59 -3.43 -2.50
N ILE A 61 12.05 -4.03 -1.44
CA ILE A 61 10.70 -4.61 -1.39
C ILE A 61 9.89 -3.84 -0.34
N LYS A 62 8.68 -3.43 -0.69
CA LYS A 62 7.70 -2.88 0.26
C LYS A 62 6.61 -3.91 0.52
N THR A 63 6.39 -4.26 1.78
CA THR A 63 5.31 -5.15 2.19
C THR A 63 4.20 -4.35 2.84
N PHE A 64 2.96 -4.54 2.40
CA PHE A 64 1.78 -3.83 2.91
C PHE A 64 0.97 -4.65 3.93
N SER A 65 1.16 -5.97 3.95
CA SER A 65 0.37 -6.92 4.75
C SER A 65 0.98 -7.24 6.13
N SER A 66 2.29 -7.02 6.29
CA SER A 66 3.01 -7.32 7.54
C SER A 66 2.69 -6.36 8.69
N GLU A 67 2.24 -5.14 8.38
CA GLU A 67 1.99 -4.08 9.36
C GLU A 67 0.52 -4.03 9.76
N ASP A 68 0.24 -3.92 11.07
CA ASP A 68 -1.13 -3.77 11.60
C ASP A 68 -1.75 -2.40 11.28
N LEU A 69 -0.92 -1.41 10.89
CA LEU A 69 -1.31 -0.04 10.58
C LEU A 69 -0.50 0.46 9.38
N VAL A 70 -1.18 0.75 8.27
CA VAL A 70 -0.53 1.34 7.09
C VAL A 70 -1.00 2.78 6.92
N LYS A 71 -0.06 3.69 6.66
CA LYS A 71 -0.34 5.10 6.39
C LYS A 71 -0.53 5.33 4.89
N LEU A 72 -1.73 5.69 4.47
CA LEU A 72 -2.01 6.15 3.10
C LEU A 72 -1.97 7.67 3.01
N SER A 73 -1.68 8.16 1.81
CA SER A 73 -1.81 9.57 1.46
C SER A 73 -2.74 9.73 0.27
N ALA A 74 -3.82 10.47 0.43
CA ALA A 74 -4.68 10.89 -0.67
C ALA A 74 -4.39 12.36 -1.01
N VAL A 75 -4.35 12.68 -2.30
CA VAL A 75 -4.12 14.04 -2.80
C VAL A 75 -5.35 14.44 -3.62
N PHE A 76 -5.88 15.63 -3.33
CA PHE A 76 -7.06 16.19 -3.97
C PHE A 76 -6.75 17.60 -4.46
N GLY A 77 -7.24 17.97 -5.65
CA GLY A 77 -7.19 19.33 -6.16
C GLY A 77 -8.52 20.04 -5.92
N VAL A 78 -8.49 21.27 -5.40
CA VAL A 78 -9.67 22.09 -5.16
C VAL A 78 -9.52 23.45 -5.83
N HIS A 79 -10.60 23.99 -6.38
CA HIS A 79 -10.57 25.34 -6.97
C HIS A 79 -10.30 26.42 -5.91
N TYR A 80 -9.63 27.49 -6.33
CA TYR A 80 -9.31 28.65 -5.50
C TYR A 80 -10.54 29.32 -4.86
N ASP A 81 -11.69 29.29 -5.54
CA ASP A 81 -12.95 29.85 -5.03
C ASP A 81 -13.61 28.99 -3.93
N SER A 82 -13.02 27.83 -3.60
CA SER A 82 -13.55 26.95 -2.56
C SER A 82 -13.09 27.39 -1.17
N ASP A 83 -13.99 27.27 -0.19
CA ASP A 83 -13.67 27.48 1.23
C ASP A 83 -12.74 26.37 1.73
N VAL A 84 -11.42 26.63 1.69
CA VAL A 84 -10.38 25.67 2.08
C VAL A 84 -10.57 25.12 3.49
N PRO A 85 -10.82 25.94 4.54
CA PRO A 85 -11.16 25.44 5.87
C PRO A 85 -12.34 24.45 5.88
N LYS A 86 -13.41 24.75 5.14
CA LYS A 86 -14.57 23.87 5.05
C LYS A 86 -14.26 22.56 4.33
N VAL A 87 -13.46 22.61 3.26
CA VAL A 87 -13.04 21.42 2.51
C VAL A 87 -12.17 20.50 3.38
N LEU A 88 -11.20 21.05 4.12
CA LEU A 88 -10.36 20.26 5.03
C LEU A 88 -11.19 19.50 6.06
N LYS A 89 -12.23 20.14 6.60
CA LYS A 89 -13.14 19.51 7.56
C LYS A 89 -13.96 18.39 6.92
N ILE A 90 -14.56 18.64 5.75
CA ILE A 90 -15.35 17.64 5.02
C ILE A 90 -14.50 16.42 4.67
N VAL A 91 -13.28 16.63 4.19
CA VAL A 91 -12.34 15.54 3.84
C VAL A 91 -11.99 14.71 5.08
N THR A 92 -11.67 15.38 6.20
CA THR A 92 -11.36 14.70 7.46
C THR A 92 -12.56 13.89 7.98
N ASP A 93 -13.76 14.49 7.97
CA ASP A 93 -14.99 13.84 8.43
C ASP A 93 -15.36 12.64 7.56
N THR A 94 -15.22 12.77 6.23
CA THR A 94 -15.50 11.69 5.28
C THR A 94 -14.54 10.52 5.47
N ILE A 95 -13.23 10.80 5.63
CA ILE A 95 -12.23 9.76 5.87
C ILE A 95 -12.48 9.03 7.19
N ASN A 96 -12.87 9.78 8.23
CA ASN A 96 -13.21 9.22 9.55
C ASN A 96 -14.55 8.48 9.58
N ALA A 97 -15.43 8.70 8.59
CA ALA A 97 -16.68 7.97 8.45
C ALA A 97 -16.48 6.53 7.95
N PHE A 98 -15.36 6.23 7.28
CA PHE A 98 -15.08 4.87 6.81
C PHE A 98 -14.71 3.91 7.94
N ASN A 99 -15.26 2.69 7.89
CA ASN A 99 -15.05 1.65 8.90
C ASN A 99 -13.64 1.03 8.89
N PHE A 100 -12.89 1.20 7.80
CA PHE A 100 -11.53 0.69 7.64
C PHE A 100 -10.44 1.66 8.15
N THR A 101 -10.82 2.88 8.53
CA THR A 101 -9.89 3.89 9.07
C THR A 101 -9.69 3.64 10.57
N LYS A 102 -8.46 3.30 10.96
CA LYS A 102 -8.04 3.24 12.37
C LYS A 102 -7.28 4.50 12.74
N GLU A 103 -7.22 4.81 14.04
CA GLU A 103 -6.63 6.06 14.55
C GLU A 103 -7.23 7.33 13.93
N LYS A 104 -8.55 7.49 14.03
CA LYS A 104 -9.28 8.69 13.54
C LYS A 104 -8.72 10.03 14.04
N ALA A 105 -8.02 10.02 15.20
CA ALA A 105 -7.36 11.18 15.78
C ALA A 105 -6.01 11.54 15.11
N SER A 106 -5.37 10.58 14.43
CA SER A 106 -4.09 10.77 13.73
C SER A 106 -4.28 11.23 12.27
N THR A 107 -5.52 11.18 11.75
CA THR A 107 -5.87 11.69 10.42
C THR A 107 -5.57 13.18 10.35
N LYS A 108 -4.70 13.59 9.42
CA LYS A 108 -4.35 14.99 9.21
C LYS A 108 -4.51 15.34 7.75
N THR A 109 -5.31 16.37 7.50
CA THR A 109 -5.47 16.98 6.18
C THR A 109 -4.87 18.37 6.19
N PHE A 110 -4.05 18.70 5.20
CA PHE A 110 -3.43 20.02 5.06
C PHE A 110 -3.25 20.37 3.58
N VAL A 111 -3.06 21.67 3.32
CA VAL A 111 -2.72 22.16 1.99
C VAL A 111 -1.25 21.82 1.74
N SER A 112 -0.99 21.01 0.72
CA SER A 112 0.35 20.58 0.36
C SER A 112 1.04 21.52 -0.60
N ASN A 113 0.28 22.12 -1.53
CA ASN A 113 0.83 22.97 -2.59
C ASN A 113 -0.24 23.88 -3.18
N PHE A 114 0.20 24.93 -3.87
CA PHE A 114 -0.65 25.83 -4.65
C PHE A 114 -0.22 25.72 -6.12
N ALA A 115 -1.05 25.10 -6.95
CA ALA A 115 -0.83 24.97 -8.39
C ALA A 115 -1.56 26.10 -9.13
N ASP A 116 -1.22 26.40 -10.39
CA ASP A 116 -1.75 27.57 -11.09
C ASP A 116 -3.29 27.61 -11.21
N SER A 117 -3.95 26.45 -11.24
CA SER A 117 -5.41 26.34 -11.41
C SER A 117 -6.15 25.77 -10.21
N TYR A 118 -5.44 25.23 -9.21
CA TYR A 118 -6.05 24.57 -8.06
C TYR A 118 -5.11 24.52 -6.85
N ILE A 119 -5.70 24.38 -5.67
CA ILE A 119 -5.02 24.16 -4.41
C ILE A 119 -4.93 22.65 -4.17
N GLU A 120 -3.72 22.14 -3.95
CA GLU A 120 -3.50 20.73 -3.61
C GLU A 120 -3.68 20.51 -2.10
N ILE A 121 -4.63 19.66 -1.76
CA ILE A 121 -4.87 19.21 -0.40
C ILE A 121 -4.40 17.77 -0.27
N LYS A 122 -3.55 17.51 0.71
CA LYS A 122 -3.06 16.18 1.03
C LYS A 122 -3.63 15.74 2.38
N SER A 123 -4.20 14.54 2.39
CA SER A 123 -4.72 13.90 3.60
C SER A 123 -3.95 12.62 3.88
N PHE A 124 -3.45 12.48 5.11
CA PHE A 124 -2.92 11.21 5.60
C PHE A 124 -3.91 10.55 6.53
N PHE A 125 -4.13 9.25 6.33
CA PHE A 125 -4.95 8.43 7.22
C PHE A 125 -4.31 7.06 7.40
N TYR A 126 -4.60 6.45 8.55
CA TYR A 126 -4.14 5.12 8.88
C TYR A 126 -5.26 4.13 8.59
N PHE A 127 -4.95 3.08 7.85
CA PHE A 127 -5.89 2.01 7.55
C PHE A 127 -5.32 0.68 8.02
N ASP A 128 -6.20 -0.22 8.41
CA ASP A 128 -5.86 -1.61 8.73
C ASP A 128 -5.93 -2.42 7.43
N PRO A 129 -4.80 -2.89 6.88
CA PRO A 129 -4.79 -3.65 5.62
C PRO A 129 -5.53 -4.98 5.73
N LYS A 130 -5.75 -5.52 6.94
CA LYS A 130 -6.50 -6.75 7.17
C LYS A 130 -8.02 -6.55 7.01
N CYS A 131 -8.51 -5.32 7.07
CA CYS A 131 -9.94 -5.01 6.94
C CYS A 131 -10.46 -5.15 5.50
N GLY A 132 -9.58 -5.22 4.49
CA GLY A 132 -9.92 -5.38 3.07
C GLY A 132 -9.60 -6.75 2.48
N ILE A 133 -8.99 -7.65 3.26
CA ILE A 133 -8.82 -9.04 2.83
C ILE A 133 -10.19 -9.69 2.93
N VAL A 134 -10.91 -9.77 1.82
CA VAL A 134 -12.02 -10.71 1.70
C VAL A 134 -11.41 -12.08 2.00
N PRO A 135 -11.78 -12.76 3.11
CA PRO A 135 -11.35 -14.12 3.32
C PRO A 135 -11.79 -14.88 2.07
N GLU A 136 -10.80 -15.45 1.41
CA GLU A 136 -10.97 -16.34 0.28
C GLU A 136 -12.19 -17.22 0.55
N VAL A 137 -13.23 -17.03 -0.26
CA VAL A 137 -14.50 -17.71 -0.11
C VAL A 137 -14.20 -19.19 -0.08
N ALA A 138 -14.47 -19.80 1.08
CA ALA A 138 -14.61 -21.23 1.22
C ALA A 138 -15.70 -21.70 0.26
N LEU A 139 -15.30 -22.33 -0.84
CA LEU A 139 -16.11 -23.22 -1.67
C LEU A 139 -15.25 -24.38 -2.15
#